data_AF-A0A0D3IX72-F1
#
_entry.id   AF-A0A0D3IX72-F1
#
_cell.length_a   1.000
_cell.length_b   1.000
_cell.length_c   1.000
_cell.angle_alpha   90.00
_cell.angle_beta   90.00
_cell.angle_gamma   90.00
#
_symmetry.space_group_name_H-M   'P 1'
#
loop_
_entity.id
_entity.type
_entity.pdbx_description
1 polymer ?
#
loop_
_entity_poly.entity_id
_entity_poly.type
_entity_poly.pdbx_seq_one_letter_code
_entity_poly.pdbx_strand_id
1 'polypeptide(L)'
;MQLFWDLPVTLHAEMYDAVNLAHHVGMAISAALSLSPYVQYWVPFFGGLIEASSIPLVLADVFHPKRYQDFAEATAGRSKANFLLRVTFLLAYLLVRCVWFPATVAFGVGPDLLSELRGAEDAAAALSPALALLLILPLTFLQLHWGRLLVRQAMKALAPPPDDKPAYDQLDDQHVL
;
A
#
# COMPACT_ATOMS: atom_id res chain seq x y z
N MET A 1 10.35 -10.48 2.98
CA MET A 1 11.51 -9.83 2.31
C MET A 1 11.50 -8.32 2.55
N GLN A 2 10.37 -7.63 2.36
CA GLN A 2 10.17 -6.20 2.70
C GLN A 2 10.70 -5.70 4.05
N LEU A 3 10.39 -6.43 5.14
CA LEU A 3 10.71 -6.01 6.51
C LEU A 3 12.19 -5.74 6.75
N PHE A 4 13.07 -6.36 5.95
CA PHE A 4 14.51 -6.22 6.11
C PHE A 4 15.01 -4.82 5.75
N TRP A 5 14.37 -4.14 4.80
CA TRP A 5 14.77 -2.79 4.37
C TRP A 5 13.72 -1.72 4.68
N ASP A 6 12.42 -2.04 4.68
CA ASP A 6 11.36 -1.03 4.89
C ASP A 6 11.37 -0.44 6.30
N LEU A 7 11.62 -1.26 7.33
CA LEU A 7 11.70 -0.78 8.72
C LEU A 7 12.93 0.12 8.96
N PRO A 8 14.17 -0.29 8.62
CA PRO A 8 15.33 0.59 8.73
C PRO A 8 15.18 1.90 7.93
N VAL A 9 14.64 1.83 6.71
CA VAL A 9 14.45 3.01 5.85
C VAL A 9 13.42 3.97 6.46
N THR A 10 12.33 3.45 7.03
CA THR A 10 11.30 4.29 7.69
C THR A 10 11.81 4.96 8.96
N LEU A 11 12.86 4.42 9.60
CA LEU A 11 13.49 5.05 10.76
C LEU A 11 14.49 6.15 10.38
N HIS A 12 14.81 6.31 9.10
CA HIS A 12 15.65 7.42 8.62
C HIS A 12 14.90 8.74 8.78
N ALA A 13 15.56 9.77 9.32
CA ALA A 13 14.90 11.03 9.70
C ALA A 13 14.16 11.72 8.54
N GLU A 14 14.66 11.59 7.32
CA GLU A 14 14.05 12.17 6.11
C GLU A 14 12.81 11.41 5.62
N MET A 15 12.64 10.16 6.04
CA MET A 15 11.57 9.24 5.60
C MET A 15 10.63 8.86 6.75
N TYR A 16 10.86 9.41 7.95
CA TYR A 16 10.09 9.09 9.13
C TYR A 16 8.68 9.64 9.02
N ASP A 17 7.73 8.72 9.01
CA ASP A 17 6.31 8.98 9.18
C ASP A 17 5.75 7.95 10.16
N ALA A 18 5.06 8.43 11.20
CA ALA A 18 4.56 7.56 12.27
C ALA A 18 3.50 6.57 11.74
N VAL A 19 2.70 6.98 10.76
CA VAL A 19 1.67 6.12 10.15
C VAL A 19 2.33 5.01 9.32
N ASN A 20 3.35 5.35 8.53
CA ASN A 20 4.15 4.39 7.77
C ASN A 20 4.90 3.42 8.70
N LEU A 21 5.49 3.90 9.80
CA LEU A 21 6.13 3.03 10.78
C LEU A 21 5.14 2.05 11.41
N ALA A 22 3.96 2.53 11.82
CA ALA A 22 2.91 1.67 12.36
C ALA A 22 2.43 0.62 11.34
N HIS A 23 2.32 1.00 10.07
CA HIS A 23 2.03 0.07 8.98
C HIS A 23 3.09 -1.02 8.87
N HIS A 24 4.37 -0.67 8.82
CA HIS A 24 5.47 -1.64 8.68
C HIS A 24 5.58 -2.57 9.88
N VAL A 25 5.39 -2.05 11.10
CA VAL A 25 5.31 -2.87 12.31
C VAL A 25 4.12 -3.83 12.24
N GLY A 26 2.94 -3.35 11.81
CA GLY A 26 1.76 -4.18 11.63
C GLY A 26 1.96 -5.29 10.58
N MET A 27 2.62 -4.97 9.47
CA MET A 27 3.01 -5.95 8.45
C MET A 27 4.03 -6.96 8.99
N ALA A 28 4.96 -6.52 9.85
CA ALA A 28 5.94 -7.40 10.49
C ALA A 28 5.27 -8.42 11.41
N ILE A 29 4.35 -7.95 12.25
CA ILE A 29 3.58 -8.81 13.14
C ILE A 29 2.69 -9.75 12.32
N SER A 30 2.04 -9.26 11.26
CA SER A 30 1.22 -10.11 10.38
C SER A 30 2.06 -11.22 9.72
N ALA A 31 3.26 -10.89 9.25
CA ALA A 31 4.19 -11.86 8.70
C ALA A 31 4.64 -12.90 9.75
N ALA A 32 4.88 -12.50 10.99
CA ALA A 32 5.17 -13.44 12.08
C ALA A 32 3.96 -14.34 12.39
N LEU A 33 2.74 -13.78 12.39
CA LEU A 33 1.50 -14.53 12.57
C LEU A 33 1.28 -15.53 11.45
N SER A 34 1.77 -15.30 10.23
CA SER A 34 1.68 -16.27 9.12
C SER A 34 2.37 -17.61 9.40
N LEU A 35 3.17 -17.71 10.46
CA LEU A 35 3.74 -18.96 10.94
C LEU A 35 2.75 -19.77 11.80
N SER A 36 1.71 -19.11 12.32
CA SER A 36 0.60 -19.77 13.03
C SER A 36 -0.41 -20.36 12.04
N PRO A 37 -1.10 -21.46 12.39
CA PRO A 37 -2.23 -21.97 11.61
C PRO A 37 -3.29 -20.87 11.32
N TYR A 38 -4.17 -21.12 10.35
CA TYR A 38 -5.30 -20.24 9.96
C TYR A 38 -4.95 -19.00 9.12
N VAL A 39 -3.78 -18.39 9.34
CA VAL A 39 -3.35 -17.19 8.57
C VAL A 39 -2.22 -17.47 7.57
N GLN A 40 -1.70 -18.70 7.55
CA GLN A 40 -0.59 -19.14 6.68
C GLN A 40 -0.86 -18.96 5.19
N TYR A 41 -2.12 -19.05 4.77
CA TYR A 41 -2.51 -18.82 3.39
C TYR A 41 -2.78 -17.34 3.13
N TRP A 42 -3.62 -16.73 3.96
CA TRP A 42 -4.13 -15.38 3.71
C TRP A 42 -3.05 -14.30 3.79
N VAL A 43 -2.14 -14.37 4.76
CA VAL A 43 -1.10 -13.36 4.94
C VAL A 43 -0.13 -13.30 3.75
N PRO A 44 0.54 -14.40 3.33
CA PRO A 44 1.45 -14.33 2.19
C PRO A 44 0.72 -14.08 0.87
N PHE A 45 -0.51 -14.58 0.71
CA PHE A 45 -1.31 -14.28 -0.47
C PHE A 45 -1.60 -12.78 -0.59
N PHE A 46 -2.14 -12.16 0.46
CA PHE A 46 -2.43 -10.73 0.43
C PHE A 46 -1.20 -9.85 0.46
N GLY A 47 -0.19 -10.23 1.25
CA GLY A 47 1.12 -9.57 1.22
C GLY A 47 1.68 -9.57 -0.20
N GLY A 48 1.69 -10.71 -0.88
CA GLY A 48 2.16 -10.82 -2.26
C GLY A 48 1.35 -9.99 -3.25
N LEU A 49 0.02 -9.95 -3.13
CA LEU A 49 -0.83 -9.16 -4.02
C LEU A 49 -0.71 -7.64 -3.79
N ILE A 50 -0.64 -7.22 -2.52
CA ILE A 50 -0.38 -5.84 -2.15
C ILE A 50 0.97 -5.42 -2.73
N GLU A 51 2.00 -6.24 -2.58
CA GLU A 51 3.32 -5.96 -3.16
C GLU A 51 3.32 -5.92 -4.68
N ALA A 52 2.68 -6.89 -5.32
CA ALA A 52 2.53 -6.90 -6.77
C ALA A 52 1.84 -5.63 -7.27
N SER A 53 0.84 -5.11 -6.54
CA SER A 53 0.17 -3.87 -6.89
C SER A 53 1.04 -2.63 -6.71
N SER A 54 2.16 -2.69 -5.97
CA SER A 54 3.15 -1.60 -5.83
C SER A 54 4.14 -1.54 -6.99
N ILE A 55 4.36 -2.64 -7.71
CA ILE A 55 5.40 -2.73 -8.76
C ILE A 55 5.30 -1.59 -9.78
N PRO A 56 4.12 -1.22 -10.31
CA PRO A 56 4.03 -0.14 -11.29
C PRO A 56 4.48 1.22 -10.72
N LEU A 57 4.27 1.49 -9.42
CA LEU A 57 4.73 2.73 -8.78
C LEU A 57 6.25 2.78 -8.70
N VAL A 58 6.88 1.68 -8.26
CA VAL A 58 8.35 1.59 -8.19
C VAL A 58 8.96 1.82 -9.57
N LEU A 59 8.36 1.25 -10.62
CA LEU A 59 8.79 1.48 -11.99
C LEU A 59 8.54 2.93 -12.43
N ALA A 60 7.42 3.56 -12.03
CA ALA A 60 7.17 4.96 -12.33
C ALA A 60 8.27 5.85 -11.72
N ASP A 61 8.71 5.55 -10.50
CA ASP A 61 9.77 6.29 -9.82
C ASP A 61 11.12 6.21 -10.53
N VAL A 62 11.43 5.11 -11.23
CA VAL A 62 12.63 5.00 -12.08
C VAL A 62 12.57 6.00 -13.25
N PHE A 63 11.39 6.21 -13.83
CA PHE A 63 11.18 7.19 -14.89
C PHE A 63 10.94 8.62 -14.37
N HIS A 64 11.15 8.87 -13.07
CA HIS A 64 10.94 10.17 -12.47
C HIS A 64 12.05 11.17 -12.87
N PRO A 65 11.70 12.34 -13.42
CA PRO A 65 12.68 13.28 -14.00
C PRO A 65 13.66 13.86 -12.99
N LYS A 66 13.35 13.84 -11.69
CA LYS A 66 14.22 14.37 -10.62
C LYS A 66 15.10 13.31 -9.94
N ARG A 67 14.78 12.02 -10.06
CA ARG A 67 15.49 10.95 -9.30
C ARG A 67 16.62 10.32 -10.10
N TYR A 68 16.43 10.17 -11.41
CA TYR A 68 17.41 9.54 -12.30
C TYR A 68 17.53 10.35 -13.59
N GLN A 69 18.00 11.60 -13.49
CA GLN A 69 18.08 12.55 -14.61
C GLN A 69 18.79 11.94 -15.83
N ASP A 70 19.94 11.29 -15.63
CA ASP A 70 20.73 10.68 -16.71
C ASP A 70 19.97 9.56 -17.46
N PHE A 71 19.25 8.71 -16.72
CA PHE A 71 18.43 7.64 -17.31
C PHE A 71 17.15 8.19 -17.95
N ALA A 72 16.57 9.21 -17.32
CA ALA A 72 15.38 9.88 -17.80
C ALA A 72 15.67 10.61 -19.12
N GLU A 73 16.82 11.26 -19.29
CA GLU A 73 17.17 11.98 -20.51
C GLU A 73 17.45 11.05 -21.70
N ALA A 74 17.93 9.84 -21.45
CA ALA A 74 18.26 8.86 -22.49
C ALA A 74 17.05 8.15 -23.13
N THR A 75 15.84 8.24 -22.54
CA THR A 75 14.70 7.39 -22.93
C THR A 75 13.58 8.18 -23.64
N ALA A 76 13.40 7.95 -24.94
CA ALA A 76 12.26 8.50 -25.69
C ALA A 76 10.93 7.94 -25.16
N GLY A 77 9.92 8.81 -25.00
CA GLY A 77 8.59 8.40 -24.51
C GLY A 77 8.46 8.24 -22.98
N ARG A 78 9.46 8.64 -22.20
CA ARG A 78 9.49 8.54 -20.72
C ARG A 78 8.23 9.09 -20.03
N SER A 79 7.74 10.26 -20.44
CA SER A 79 6.60 10.91 -19.78
C SER A 79 5.33 10.10 -19.99
N LYS A 80 5.19 9.47 -21.17
CA LYS A 80 4.08 8.56 -21.46
C LYS A 80 4.21 7.27 -20.64
N ALA A 81 5.40 6.68 -20.54
CA ALA A 81 5.64 5.50 -19.73
C ALA A 81 5.37 5.76 -18.24
N ASN A 82 5.89 6.85 -17.68
CA ASN A 82 5.63 7.28 -16.30
C ASN A 82 4.13 7.47 -16.04
N PHE A 83 3.43 8.18 -16.94
CA PHE A 83 1.99 8.37 -16.83
C PHE A 83 1.23 7.03 -16.83
N LEU A 84 1.53 6.14 -17.78
CA LEU A 84 0.88 4.82 -17.86
C LEU A 84 1.14 3.97 -16.61
N LEU A 85 2.36 4.00 -16.07
CA LEU A 85 2.71 3.30 -14.84
C LEU A 85 1.96 3.85 -13.62
N ARG A 86 1.84 5.18 -13.50
CA ARG A 86 1.04 5.82 -12.44
C ARG A 86 -0.44 5.46 -12.54
N VAL A 87 -1.01 5.47 -13.75
CA VAL A 87 -2.40 5.04 -13.97
C VAL A 87 -2.58 3.57 -13.64
N THR A 88 -1.63 2.72 -14.05
CA THR A 88 -1.65 1.28 -13.77
C THR A 88 -1.57 1.03 -12.26
N PHE A 89 -0.68 1.73 -11.56
CA PHE A 89 -0.59 1.70 -10.10
C PHE A 89 -1.91 2.11 -9.46
N LEU A 90 -2.50 3.24 -9.85
CA LEU A 90 -3.76 3.72 -9.30
C LEU A 90 -4.87 2.68 -9.46
N LEU A 91 -5.03 2.11 -10.65
CA LEU A 91 -6.05 1.09 -10.92
C LEU A 91 -5.79 -0.19 -10.12
N ALA A 92 -4.54 -0.68 -10.10
CA ALA A 92 -4.16 -1.86 -9.34
C ALA A 92 -4.39 -1.65 -7.84
N TYR A 93 -4.02 -0.49 -7.31
CA TYR A 93 -4.23 -0.13 -5.91
C TYR A 93 -5.72 -0.14 -5.55
N LEU A 94 -6.56 0.54 -6.34
CA LEU A 94 -7.99 0.62 -6.06
C LEU A 94 -8.66 -0.75 -6.13
N LEU A 95 -8.36 -1.54 -7.17
CA LEU A 95 -8.97 -2.86 -7.35
C LEU A 95 -8.50 -3.85 -6.29
N VAL A 96 -7.19 -3.96 -6.07
CA VAL A 96 -6.63 -4.96 -5.16
C VAL A 96 -6.83 -4.53 -3.71
N ARG A 97 -6.46 -3.30 -3.35
CA ARG A 97 -6.37 -2.88 -1.94
C ARG A 97 -7.61 -2.18 -1.42
N CYS A 98 -8.39 -1.51 -2.26
CA CYS A 98 -9.61 -0.82 -1.82
C CYS A 98 -10.90 -1.60 -2.07
N VAL A 99 -10.88 -2.59 -2.97
CA VAL A 99 -12.06 -3.41 -3.28
C VAL A 99 -11.84 -4.86 -2.84
N TRP A 100 -10.88 -5.54 -3.46
CA TRP A 100 -10.73 -6.98 -3.24
C TRP A 100 -10.24 -7.34 -1.84
N PHE A 101 -9.27 -6.60 -1.29
CA PHE A 101 -8.77 -6.83 0.06
C PHE A 101 -9.87 -6.64 1.11
N PRO A 102 -10.58 -5.50 1.22
CA PRO A 102 -11.69 -5.34 2.17
C PRO A 102 -12.81 -6.36 1.97
N ALA A 103 -13.14 -6.70 0.72
CA ALA A 103 -14.14 -7.73 0.44
C ALA A 103 -13.71 -9.10 1.01
N THR A 104 -12.44 -9.47 0.84
CA THR A 104 -11.97 -10.76 1.38
C THR A 104 -11.84 -10.73 2.90
N VAL A 105 -11.50 -9.58 3.49
CA VAL A 105 -11.56 -9.39 4.95
C VAL A 105 -12.98 -9.59 5.46
N ALA A 106 -13.96 -8.96 4.81
CA ALA A 106 -15.35 -9.01 5.25
C ALA A 106 -16.03 -10.38 5.04
N PHE A 107 -15.74 -11.04 3.92
CA PHE A 107 -16.47 -12.25 3.49
C PHE A 107 -15.66 -13.55 3.57
N GLY A 108 -14.36 -13.48 3.83
CA GLY A 108 -13.50 -14.66 3.96
C GLY A 108 -12.80 -14.70 5.31
N VAL A 109 -11.62 -14.06 5.39
CA VAL A 109 -10.72 -14.22 6.54
C VAL A 109 -11.30 -13.67 7.85
N GLY A 110 -12.12 -12.60 7.83
CA GLY A 110 -12.72 -12.04 9.04
C GLY A 110 -13.67 -13.02 9.74
N PRO A 111 -14.69 -13.56 9.05
CA PRO A 111 -15.53 -14.62 9.58
C PRO A 111 -14.76 -15.85 10.08
N ASP A 112 -13.75 -16.32 9.34
CA ASP A 112 -12.92 -17.46 9.73
C ASP A 112 -12.19 -17.19 11.06
N LEU A 113 -11.50 -16.05 11.16
CA LEU A 113 -10.79 -15.64 12.39
C LEU A 113 -11.75 -15.47 13.57
N LEU A 114 -12.96 -14.96 13.34
CA LEU A 114 -13.96 -14.81 14.39
C LEU A 114 -14.51 -16.16 14.86
N SER A 115 -14.63 -17.13 13.94
CA SER A 115 -15.01 -18.51 14.28
C SER A 115 -13.93 -19.16 15.15
N GLU A 116 -12.66 -19.06 14.74
CA GLU A 116 -11.51 -19.57 15.52
C GLU A 116 -11.43 -18.91 16.90
N LEU A 117 -11.62 -17.59 16.98
CA LEU A 117 -11.61 -16.88 18.26
C LEU A 117 -12.73 -17.34 19.21
N ARG A 118 -13.93 -17.62 18.68
CA ARG A 118 -15.06 -18.12 19.48
C ARG A 118 -14.91 -19.57 19.90
N GLY A 119 -14.20 -20.37 19.10
CA GLY A 119 -13.92 -21.78 19.37
C GLY A 119 -12.69 -22.02 20.26
N ALA A 120 -11.93 -20.97 20.60
CA ALA A 120 -10.72 -21.09 21.40
C ALA A 120 -11.00 -21.63 22.81
N GLU A 121 -10.33 -22.72 23.19
CA GLU A 121 -10.50 -23.39 24.48
C GLU A 121 -9.76 -22.66 25.63
N ASP A 122 -8.70 -21.91 25.29
CA ASP A 122 -7.91 -21.14 26.24
C ASP A 122 -7.37 -19.83 25.62
N ALA A 123 -6.69 -19.03 26.45
CA ALA A 123 -6.15 -17.73 26.03
C ALA A 123 -5.00 -17.86 25.02
N ALA A 124 -4.25 -18.97 25.02
CA ALA A 124 -3.16 -19.19 24.09
C ALA A 124 -3.71 -19.50 22.68
N ALA A 125 -4.76 -20.32 22.60
CA ALA A 125 -5.49 -20.61 21.37
C ALA A 125 -6.18 -19.35 20.80
N ALA A 126 -6.68 -18.47 21.67
CA ALA A 126 -7.33 -17.22 21.26
C ALA A 126 -6.35 -16.14 20.75
N LEU A 127 -5.06 -16.22 21.13
CA LEU A 127 -4.12 -15.12 20.93
C LEU A 127 -3.89 -14.78 19.45
N SER A 128 -3.60 -15.78 18.63
CA SER A 128 -3.31 -15.58 17.21
C SER A 128 -4.50 -14.99 16.42
N PRO A 129 -5.73 -15.57 16.48
CA PRO A 129 -6.88 -14.99 15.78
C PRO A 129 -7.27 -13.61 16.33
N ALA A 130 -7.13 -13.36 17.64
CA ALA A 130 -7.36 -12.04 18.22
C ALA A 130 -6.38 -10.99 17.69
N LEU A 131 -5.09 -11.29 17.65
CA LEU A 131 -4.07 -10.38 17.11
C LEU A 131 -4.27 -10.15 15.61
N ALA A 132 -4.62 -11.19 14.85
CA ALA A 132 -4.91 -11.07 13.43
C ALA A 132 -6.10 -10.13 13.17
N LEU A 133 -7.20 -10.28 13.92
CA LEU A 133 -8.37 -9.38 13.85
C LEU A 133 -8.01 -7.94 14.25
N LEU A 134 -7.19 -7.78 15.29
CA LEU A 134 -6.74 -6.47 15.76
C LEU A 134 -5.89 -5.73 14.71
N LEU A 135 -5.10 -6.45 13.91
CA LEU A 135 -4.24 -5.87 12.88
C LEU A 135 -4.97 -5.66 11.54
N ILE A 136 -5.81 -6.61 11.14
CA ILE A 136 -6.42 -6.60 9.80
C ILE A 136 -7.36 -5.40 9.62
N LEU A 137 -8.09 -5.00 10.67
CA LEU A 137 -9.03 -3.88 10.59
C LEU A 137 -8.31 -2.53 10.40
N PRO A 138 -7.36 -2.11 11.26
CA PRO A 138 -6.59 -0.88 11.05
C PRO A 138 -5.84 -0.87 9.71
N LEU A 139 -5.23 -1.99 9.32
CA LEU A 139 -4.52 -2.08 8.04
C LEU A 139 -5.49 -1.91 6.85
N THR A 140 -6.69 -2.49 6.92
CA THR A 140 -7.74 -2.29 5.90
C THR A 140 -8.14 -0.81 5.80
N PHE A 141 -8.42 -0.15 6.93
CA PHE A 141 -8.77 1.26 6.94
C PHE A 141 -7.64 2.16 6.42
N LEU A 142 -6.39 1.81 6.73
CA LEU A 142 -5.24 2.53 6.23
C LEU A 142 -5.12 2.43 4.70
N GLN A 143 -5.34 1.25 4.12
CA GLN A 143 -5.36 1.09 2.66
C GLN A 143 -6.46 1.95 2.01
N LEU A 144 -7.66 2.01 2.61
CA LEU A 144 -8.77 2.85 2.15
C LEU A 144 -8.47 4.35 2.29
N HIS A 145 -7.81 4.75 3.38
CA HIS A 145 -7.38 6.13 3.59
C HIS A 145 -6.43 6.59 2.48
N TRP A 146 -5.39 5.81 2.21
CA TRP A 146 -4.46 6.09 1.12
C TRP A 146 -5.14 6.03 -0.26
N GLY A 147 -6.06 5.09 -0.48
CA GLY A 147 -6.88 5.04 -1.69
C GLY A 147 -7.66 6.35 -1.93
N ARG A 148 -8.25 6.93 -0.88
CA ARG A 148 -8.90 8.24 -0.94
C ARG A 148 -7.92 9.35 -1.33
N LEU A 149 -6.69 9.33 -0.81
CA LEU A 149 -5.67 10.32 -1.18
C LEU A 149 -5.27 10.19 -2.65
N LEU A 150 -5.08 8.97 -3.14
CA LEU A 150 -4.76 8.68 -4.54
C LEU A 150 -5.87 9.16 -5.48
N VAL A 151 -7.14 8.88 -5.16
CA VAL A 151 -8.28 9.40 -5.94
C VAL A 151 -8.29 10.93 -5.94
N ARG A 152 -8.04 11.58 -4.80
CA ARG A 152 -7.96 13.04 -4.73
C ARG A 152 -6.84 13.59 -5.61
N GLN A 153 -5.67 12.97 -5.62
CA GLN A 153 -4.56 13.37 -6.48
C GLN A 153 -4.91 13.18 -7.96
N ALA A 154 -5.51 12.05 -8.33
CA ALA A 154 -5.96 11.81 -9.70
C ALA A 154 -7.00 12.84 -10.17
N MET A 155 -7.99 13.17 -9.31
CA MET A 155 -8.99 14.19 -9.62
C MET A 155 -8.37 15.58 -9.78
N LYS A 156 -7.37 15.94 -8.98
CA LYS A 156 -6.61 17.19 -9.13
C LYS A 156 -5.84 17.23 -10.46
N ALA A 157 -5.23 16.11 -10.86
CA ALA A 157 -4.49 16.03 -12.13
C ALA A 157 -5.41 16.15 -13.36
N LEU A 158 -6.71 15.86 -13.21
CA LEU A 158 -7.72 16.01 -14.25
C LEU A 158 -8.45 17.35 -14.21
N ALA A 159 -8.30 18.12 -13.13
CA ALA A 159 -8.94 19.43 -13.01
C ALA A 159 -8.30 20.42 -13.98
N PRO A 160 -9.08 21.39 -14.51
CA PRO A 160 -8.51 22.46 -15.32
C PRO A 160 -7.43 23.20 -14.51
N PRO A 161 -6.32 23.60 -15.13
CA PRO A 161 -5.33 24.42 -14.45
C PRO A 161 -6.00 25.72 -13.97
N PRO A 162 -5.80 26.16 -12.71
CA PRO A 162 -6.22 27.50 -12.31
C PRO A 162 -5.61 28.54 -13.27
N ASP A 163 -6.39 29.57 -13.58
CA ASP A 163 -6.10 30.59 -14.61
C ASP A 163 -4.73 31.30 -14.44
N ASP A 164 -4.10 31.16 -13.27
CA ASP A 164 -2.97 31.97 -12.84
C ASP A 164 -1.60 31.24 -12.83
N LYS A 165 -1.54 29.94 -13.14
CA LYS A 165 -0.28 29.16 -13.11
C LYS A 165 -0.01 28.43 -14.43
N PRO A 166 1.17 28.57 -15.06
CA PRO A 166 1.52 27.82 -16.25
C PRO A 166 1.47 26.30 -15.97
N ALA A 167 0.98 25.54 -16.94
CA ALA A 167 0.61 24.12 -16.77
C ALA A 167 1.74 23.19 -16.29
N TYR A 168 3.01 23.59 -16.44
CA TYR A 168 4.16 22.78 -16.01
C TYR A 168 4.46 22.89 -14.51
N ASP A 169 4.14 24.01 -13.85
CA ASP A 169 4.35 24.21 -12.40
C ASP A 169 3.36 23.40 -11.55
N GLN A 170 2.27 22.92 -12.16
CA GLN A 170 1.19 22.22 -11.44
C GLN A 170 1.42 20.71 -11.30
N LEU A 171 2.34 20.13 -12.07
CA LEU A 171 2.77 18.74 -11.93
C LEU A 171 3.84 18.57 -10.83
N ASP A 172 4.54 19.66 -10.49
CA ASP A 172 5.57 19.70 -9.46
C ASP A 172 5.00 19.87 -8.04
N ASP A 173 3.81 20.47 -7.87
CA ASP A 173 3.11 20.56 -6.58
C ASP A 173 2.39 19.24 -6.17
N GLN A 174 2.52 18.16 -6.95
CA GLN A 174 1.92 16.85 -6.64
C GLN A 174 2.71 16.03 -5.61
N HIS A 175 3.76 16.61 -5.02
CA HIS A 175 4.60 16.03 -3.98
C HIS A 175 3.93 16.09 -2.59
N VAL A 176 3.02 15.15 -2.29
CA VAL A 176 2.88 14.64 -0.91
C VAL A 176 2.46 13.17 -1.01
N LEU A 177 3.44 12.29 -1.16
CA LEU A 177 3.63 11.05 -0.41
C LEU A 177 5.13 10.74 -0.43
#